data_AF-A0A815GNE4-F1
#
_entry.id   AF-A0A815GNE4-F1
#
_cell.length_a   1.000
_cell.length_b   1.000
_cell.length_c   1.000
_cell.angle_alpha   90.00
_cell.angle_beta   90.00
_cell.angle_gamma   90.00
#
_symmetry.space_group_name_H-M   'P 1'
#
loop_
_entity.id
_entity.type
_entity.pdbx_description
1 polymer ?
#
loop_
_entity_poly.entity_id
_entity_poly.type
_entity_poly.pdbx_seq_one_letter_code
_entity_poly.pdbx_strand_id
1 'polypeptide(L)'
;TTFSTDNYFSLALAINLRQLIIGNDTYWFEMTDEDLSKISPKDNLYKGFPPLYITAGTDEISIDEIRDMTEKMKLSGVEVILDEGEGLMHTYALFHMWSPQSRCVQEKIHQWIQEQLLIGMQSKFNIDRATKNP
;
A
#
# COMPACT_ATOMS: atom_id res chain seq x y z
N THR A 1 -18.19 -6.37 -21.38
CA THR A 1 -17.32 -7.26 -20.59
C THR A 1 -17.16 -6.64 -19.22
N THR A 2 -17.97 -7.11 -18.28
CA THR A 2 -18.06 -6.60 -16.91
C THR A 2 -16.84 -7.04 -16.11
N PHE A 3 -15.98 -6.10 -15.73
CA PHE A 3 -14.92 -6.33 -14.74
C PHE A 3 -15.61 -6.54 -13.38
N SER A 4 -15.59 -7.77 -12.86
CA SER A 4 -16.11 -8.08 -11.52
C SER A 4 -15.11 -7.61 -10.47
N THR A 5 -15.53 -6.63 -9.67
CA THR A 5 -14.83 -6.09 -8.49
C THR A 5 -14.82 -7.05 -7.30
N ASP A 6 -15.56 -8.17 -7.40
CA ASP A 6 -15.82 -9.09 -6.30
C ASP A 6 -14.58 -9.91 -5.90
N ASN A 7 -13.65 -10.12 -6.85
CA ASN A 7 -12.41 -10.87 -6.60
C ASN A 7 -11.33 -10.04 -5.90
N TYR A 8 -11.35 -8.71 -6.01
CA TYR A 8 -10.39 -7.85 -5.29
C TYR A 8 -10.83 -7.59 -3.86
N PHE A 9 -12.14 -7.49 -3.64
CA PHE A 9 -12.71 -7.37 -2.30
C PHE A 9 -12.43 -8.63 -1.47
N SER A 10 -12.53 -9.83 -2.05
CA SER A 10 -12.26 -11.08 -1.34
C SER A 10 -10.77 -11.30 -1.05
N LEU A 11 -9.85 -10.90 -1.94
CA LEU A 11 -8.40 -10.99 -1.70
C LEU A 11 -7.90 -9.93 -0.71
N ALA A 12 -8.36 -8.68 -0.81
CA ALA A 12 -8.04 -7.64 0.16
C ALA A 12 -8.61 -7.99 1.53
N LEU A 13 -9.85 -8.49 1.60
CA LEU A 13 -10.45 -8.98 2.84
C LEU A 13 -9.73 -10.23 3.38
N ALA A 14 -9.25 -11.15 2.54
CA ALA A 14 -8.51 -12.34 2.98
C ALA A 14 -7.11 -12.00 3.54
N ILE A 15 -6.43 -11.01 2.96
CA ILE A 15 -5.15 -10.52 3.49
C ILE A 15 -5.37 -9.78 4.81
N ASN A 16 -6.44 -8.98 4.92
CA ASN A 16 -6.74 -8.19 6.12
C ASN A 16 -7.37 -9.02 7.26
N LEU A 17 -8.24 -10.00 6.96
CA LEU A 17 -8.78 -10.93 7.96
C LEU A 17 -7.70 -11.87 8.53
N ARG A 18 -6.63 -12.14 7.79
CA ARG A 18 -5.50 -12.94 8.28
C ARG A 18 -4.69 -12.20 9.35
N GLN A 19 -4.64 -10.86 9.30
CA GLN A 19 -4.03 -10.05 10.37
C GLN A 19 -4.99 -9.84 11.55
N LEU A 20 -6.30 -9.75 11.30
CA LEU A 20 -7.32 -9.49 12.33
C LEU A 20 -7.66 -10.69 13.24
N ILE A 21 -7.39 -11.94 12.85
CA ILE A 21 -7.82 -13.14 13.61
C ILE A 21 -6.67 -13.85 14.36
N ILE A 22 -5.41 -13.47 14.15
CA ILE A 22 -4.27 -14.30 14.58
C ILE A 22 -3.35 -13.55 15.55
N GLY A 23 -3.77 -13.49 16.81
CA GLY A 23 -2.90 -13.89 17.92
C GLY A 23 -2.81 -15.42 17.97
N ASN A 24 -2.32 -16.04 16.91
CA ASN A 24 -2.25 -17.49 16.75
C ASN A 24 -0.80 -17.86 16.41
N ASP A 25 -0.08 -18.29 17.44
CA ASP A 25 1.32 -18.71 17.51
C ASP A 25 1.72 -19.85 16.56
N THR A 26 0.91 -20.17 15.55
CA THR A 26 1.07 -21.36 14.68
C THR A 26 1.74 -21.09 13.34
N TYR A 27 1.82 -19.84 12.85
CA TYR A 27 2.56 -19.53 11.61
C TYR A 27 4.05 -19.23 11.83
N TRP A 28 4.44 -18.88 13.06
CA TRP A 28 5.81 -18.49 13.40
C TRP A 28 6.64 -19.63 14.01
N PHE A 29 6.00 -20.69 14.50
CA PHE A 29 6.66 -21.75 15.28
C PHE A 29 7.55 -22.69 14.45
N GLU A 30 7.38 -22.71 13.13
CA GLU A 30 8.16 -23.55 12.20
C GLU A 30 9.07 -22.76 11.26
N MET A 31 9.09 -21.42 11.37
CA MET A 31 9.94 -20.58 10.55
C MET A 31 11.28 -20.35 11.22
N THR A 32 12.36 -20.58 10.48
CA THR A 32 13.70 -20.24 10.94
C THR A 32 13.91 -18.73 10.90
N ASP A 33 14.84 -18.19 11.67
CA ASP A 33 15.27 -16.78 11.56
C ASP A 33 15.66 -16.41 10.11
N GLU A 34 16.13 -17.39 9.34
CA GLU A 34 16.47 -17.25 7.94
C GLU A 34 15.23 -17.01 7.05
N ASP A 35 14.10 -17.66 7.37
CA ASP A 35 12.81 -17.46 6.71
C ASP A 35 12.15 -16.15 7.12
N LEU A 36 12.23 -15.79 8.40
CA LEU A 36 11.76 -14.49 8.91
C LEU A 36 12.48 -13.33 8.21
N SER A 37 13.77 -13.49 7.90
CA SER A 37 14.57 -12.49 7.17
C SER A 37 14.13 -12.28 5.71
N LYS A 38 13.36 -13.20 5.13
CA LYS A 38 12.80 -13.09 3.76
C LYS A 38 11.39 -12.49 3.77
N ILE A 39 10.70 -12.55 4.90
CA ILE A 39 9.30 -12.11 5.07
C ILE A 39 9.26 -10.69 5.64
N SER A 40 10.22 -10.34 6.49
CA SER A 40 10.34 -9.00 7.06
C SER A 40 11.28 -8.11 6.20
N PRO A 41 10.84 -6.92 5.77
CA PRO A 41 11.67 -5.97 5.05
C PRO A 41 12.98 -5.62 5.77
N LYS A 42 14.12 -5.91 5.13
CA LYS A 42 15.44 -5.44 5.59
C LYS A 42 15.63 -3.94 5.32
N ASP A 43 16.57 -3.30 6.01
CA ASP A 43 16.89 -1.86 5.98
C ASP A 43 17.26 -1.27 4.60
N ASN A 44 17.32 -2.09 3.54
CA ASN A 44 17.54 -1.65 2.15
C ASN A 44 16.48 -2.18 1.16
N LEU A 45 15.36 -2.73 1.63
CA LEU A 45 14.32 -3.28 0.76
C LEU A 45 13.75 -2.21 -0.18
N TYR A 46 13.59 -0.99 0.32
CA TYR A 46 12.73 0.00 -0.34
C TYR A 46 13.39 0.73 -1.50
N LYS A 47 14.71 0.59 -1.71
CA LYS A 47 15.39 1.29 -2.79
C LYS A 47 14.85 0.85 -4.16
N GLY A 48 14.38 1.80 -4.95
CA GLY A 48 13.84 1.54 -6.29
C GLY A 48 12.37 1.11 -6.30
N PHE A 49 11.68 1.15 -5.15
CA PHE A 49 10.23 0.99 -5.12
C PHE A 49 9.55 2.11 -5.94
N PRO A 50 8.39 1.82 -6.55
CA PRO A 50 7.57 2.86 -7.17
C PRO A 50 7.04 3.83 -6.10
N PRO A 51 6.52 5.01 -6.49
CA PRO A 51 5.75 5.86 -5.58
C PRO A 51 4.60 5.08 -4.93
N LEU A 52 4.34 5.35 -3.65
CA LEU A 52 3.33 4.66 -2.86
C LEU A 52 2.33 5.64 -2.22
N TYR A 53 1.06 5.24 -2.22
CA TYR A 53 0.00 5.86 -1.43
C TYR A 53 -0.48 4.87 -0.37
N ILE A 54 -0.21 5.18 0.90
CA ILE A 54 -0.52 4.33 2.04
C ILE A 54 -1.67 4.98 2.82
N THR A 55 -2.70 4.20 3.13
CA THR A 55 -3.78 4.61 4.02
C THR A 55 -3.69 3.86 5.33
N ALA A 56 -3.77 4.57 6.45
CA ALA A 56 -3.70 3.98 7.79
C ALA A 56 -4.76 4.60 8.69
N GLY A 57 -5.38 3.80 9.55
CA GLY A 57 -6.31 4.28 10.57
C GLY A 57 -5.55 4.52 11.87
N THR A 58 -5.77 5.64 12.55
CA THR A 58 -5.04 5.93 13.81
C THR A 58 -5.49 5.04 14.98
N ASP A 59 -6.69 4.45 14.90
CA ASP A 59 -7.20 3.44 15.85
C ASP A 59 -6.91 2.01 15.31
N GLU A 60 -5.66 1.75 14.94
CA GLU A 60 -5.20 0.41 14.55
C GLU A 60 -3.88 0.04 15.25
N ILE A 61 -3.70 -1.25 15.56
CA ILE A 61 -2.55 -1.74 16.32
C ILE A 61 -1.20 -1.46 15.63
N SER A 62 -1.21 -1.41 14.30
CA SER A 62 0.00 -1.30 13.48
C SER A 62 0.35 0.12 13.06
N ILE A 63 -0.31 1.15 13.60
CA ILE A 63 -0.09 2.53 13.14
C ILE A 63 1.37 2.97 13.31
N ASP A 64 2.01 2.63 14.42
CA ASP A 64 3.40 3.00 14.69
C ASP A 64 4.37 2.26 13.76
N GLU A 65 4.06 0.99 13.43
CA GLU A 65 4.84 0.19 12.48
C GLU A 65 4.71 0.73 11.04
N ILE A 66 3.51 1.18 10.66
CA ILE A 66 3.25 1.82 9.36
C ILE A 66 4.00 3.15 9.25
N ARG A 67 4.03 3.96 10.31
CA ARG A 67 4.79 5.21 10.37
C ARG A 67 6.29 4.97 10.22
N ASP A 68 6.87 4.06 11.00
CA ASP A 68 8.29 3.68 10.91
C ASP A 68 8.66 3.15 9.52
N MET A 69 7.83 2.26 8.95
CA MET A 69 8.01 1.77 7.59
C MET A 69 7.99 2.91 6.57
N THR A 70 7.04 3.83 6.69
CA THR A 70 6.90 4.99 5.79
C THR A 70 8.14 5.88 5.85
N GLU A 71 8.66 6.14 7.04
CA GLU A 71 9.89 6.92 7.22
C GLU A 71 11.09 6.23 6.58
N LYS A 72 11.26 4.92 6.79
CA LYS A 72 12.33 4.14 6.16
C LYS A 72 12.26 4.14 4.63
N MET A 73 11.06 4.07 4.06
CA MET A 73 10.84 4.19 2.61
C MET A 73 11.25 5.58 2.09
N LYS A 74 10.83 6.65 2.77
CA LYS A 74 11.20 8.03 2.43
C LYS A 74 12.72 8.25 2.50
N LEU A 75 13.37 7.75 3.56
CA LEU A 75 14.83 7.79 3.70
C LEU A 75 15.57 7.02 2.59
N SER A 76 14.93 6.00 2.02
CA SER A 76 15.44 5.24 0.87
C SER A 76 15.21 5.93 -0.48
N GLY A 77 14.65 7.14 -0.49
CA GLY A 77 14.37 7.92 -1.70
C GLY A 77 13.07 7.56 -2.41
N VAL A 78 12.17 6.81 -1.75
CA VAL A 78 10.84 6.49 -2.29
C VAL A 78 9.89 7.64 -2.02
N GLU A 79 9.13 8.04 -3.04
CA GLU A 79 8.02 8.97 -2.86
C GLU A 79 6.85 8.22 -2.18
N VAL A 80 6.54 8.61 -0.93
CA VAL A 80 5.46 7.97 -0.17
C VAL A 80 4.53 9.01 0.43
N ILE A 81 3.24 8.85 0.15
CA ILE A 81 2.15 9.56 0.83
C ILE A 81 1.59 8.61 1.89
N LEU A 82 1.49 9.08 3.13
CA LEU A 82 0.77 8.42 4.22
C LEU A 82 -0.45 9.28 4.56
N ASP A 83 -1.65 8.76 4.27
CA ASP A 83 -2.94 9.41 4.54
C ASP A 83 -3.60 8.75 5.75
N GLU A 84 -3.41 9.36 6.91
CA GLU A 84 -3.92 8.87 8.19
C GLU A 84 -5.36 9.31 8.44
N GLY A 85 -6.21 8.33 8.76
CA GLY A 85 -7.59 8.55 9.18
C GLY A 85 -7.70 8.67 10.70
N GLU A 86 -8.00 9.86 11.21
CA GLU A 86 -8.18 10.11 12.65
C GLU A 86 -9.37 9.32 13.21
N GLY A 87 -9.16 8.54 14.27
CA GLY A 87 -10.14 7.66 14.90
C GLY A 87 -10.68 6.55 13.99
N LEU A 88 -10.01 6.26 12.87
CA LEU A 88 -10.45 5.24 11.93
C LEU A 88 -9.73 3.92 12.21
N MET A 89 -10.46 2.82 12.03
CA MET A 89 -9.95 1.47 12.26
C MET A 89 -9.08 0.96 11.11
N HIS A 90 -8.46 -0.20 11.36
CA HIS A 90 -7.72 -0.94 10.37
C HIS A 90 -8.51 -1.09 9.06
N THR A 91 -7.87 -0.75 7.93
CA THR A 91 -8.41 -0.90 6.56
C THR A 91 -9.68 -0.08 6.28
N TYR A 92 -9.86 1.05 6.98
CA TYR A 92 -11.04 1.89 6.83
C TYR A 92 -11.37 2.25 5.37
N ALA A 93 -10.37 2.42 4.50
CA ALA A 93 -10.55 2.77 3.09
C ALA A 93 -11.47 1.80 2.31
N LEU A 94 -11.62 0.55 2.75
CA LEU A 94 -12.49 -0.44 2.10
C LEU A 94 -13.99 -0.25 2.42
N PHE A 95 -14.33 0.49 3.47
CA PHE A 95 -15.70 0.62 3.96
C PHE A 95 -16.48 1.78 3.29
N HIS A 96 -16.19 2.06 2.02
CA HIS A 96 -16.76 3.18 1.25
C HIS A 96 -18.29 3.17 1.14
N MET A 97 -18.94 2.00 1.28
CA MET A 97 -20.40 1.93 1.30
C MET A 97 -21.00 2.52 2.60
N TRP A 98 -20.29 2.39 3.72
CA TRP A 98 -20.81 2.72 5.05
C TRP A 98 -20.18 3.98 5.67
N SER A 99 -18.99 4.39 5.20
CA SER A 99 -18.23 5.50 5.76
C SER A 99 -17.98 6.59 4.71
N PRO A 100 -18.45 7.83 4.94
CA PRO A 100 -18.09 8.99 4.12
C PRO A 100 -16.58 9.22 4.04
N GLN A 101 -15.85 9.00 5.15
CA GLN A 101 -14.40 9.12 5.22
C GLN A 101 -13.73 8.11 4.27
N SER A 102 -14.26 6.89 4.22
CA SER A 102 -13.78 5.85 3.32
C SER A 102 -14.07 6.18 1.85
N ARG A 103 -15.17 6.88 1.52
CA ARG A 103 -15.39 7.39 0.16
C ARG A 103 -14.40 8.48 -0.20
N CYS A 104 -14.16 9.42 0.71
CA CYS A 104 -13.20 10.50 0.49
C CYS A 104 -11.79 9.97 0.20
N VAL A 105 -11.31 8.99 0.97
CA VAL A 105 -9.98 8.42 0.71
C VAL A 105 -9.93 7.63 -0.60
N GLN A 106 -11.00 6.92 -0.98
CA GLN A 106 -11.08 6.23 -2.27
C GLN A 106 -11.01 7.21 -3.46
N GLU A 107 -11.63 8.39 -3.33
CA GLU A 107 -11.52 9.45 -4.33
C GLU A 107 -10.09 9.99 -4.44
N LYS A 108 -9.40 10.20 -3.30
CA LYS A 108 -7.98 10.59 -3.31
C LYS A 108 -7.09 9.52 -3.96
N ILE A 109 -7.29 8.25 -3.62
CA ILE A 109 -6.57 7.12 -4.22
C ILE A 109 -6.81 7.10 -5.74
N HIS A 110 -8.05 7.27 -6.17
CA HIS A 110 -8.40 7.32 -7.59
C HIS A 110 -7.64 8.45 -8.32
N GLN A 111 -7.66 9.66 -7.76
CA GLN A 111 -6.96 10.82 -8.32
C GLN A 111 -5.45 10.55 -8.41
N TRP A 112 -4.85 10.06 -7.33
CA TRP A 112 -3.42 9.74 -7.29
C TRP A 112 -3.03 8.70 -8.35
N ILE A 113 -3.82 7.63 -8.52
CA ILE A 113 -3.58 6.62 -9.56
C ILE A 113 -3.60 7.27 -10.96
N GLN A 114 -4.56 8.15 -11.25
CA GLN A 114 -4.62 8.84 -12.55
C GLN A 114 -3.37 9.69 -12.79
N GLU A 115 -2.92 10.42 -11.77
CA GLU A 115 -1.70 11.24 -11.84
C GLU A 115 -0.46 10.37 -12.13
N GLN A 116 -0.28 9.28 -11.40
CA GLN A 116 0.85 8.37 -11.59
C GLN A 116 0.85 7.73 -12.99
N LEU A 117 -0.32 7.36 -13.52
CA LEU A 117 -0.44 6.85 -14.89
C LEU A 117 -0.05 7.91 -15.92
N LEU A 118 -0.49 9.16 -15.74
CA LEU A 118 -0.14 10.26 -16.64
C LEU A 118 1.37 10.54 -16.64
N ILE A 119 2.00 10.57 -15.46
CA ILE A 119 3.45 10.73 -15.31
C ILE A 119 4.19 9.60 -16.03
N GLY A 120 3.76 8.35 -15.83
CA GLY A 120 4.35 7.18 -16.49
C GLY A 120 4.22 7.24 -18.02
N MET A 121 3.08 7.68 -18.56
CA MET A 121 2.88 7.85 -20.00
C MET A 121 3.78 8.95 -20.58
N GLN A 122 3.92 10.08 -19.88
CA GLN A 122 4.78 11.18 -20.31
C GLN A 122 6.26 10.79 -20.32
N SER A 123 6.73 10.06 -19.30
CA SER A 123 8.12 9.61 -19.25
C SER A 123 8.43 8.68 -20.41
N LYS A 124 7.54 7.72 -20.71
CA LYS A 124 7.69 6.80 -21.84
C LYS A 124 7.71 7.55 -23.18
N PHE A 125 6.79 8.49 -23.38
CA PHE A 125 6.74 9.29 -24.60
C PHE A 125 8.03 10.11 -24.83
N ASN A 126 8.61 10.69 -23.76
CA ASN A 126 9.85 11.45 -23.85
C ASN A 126 11.05 10.56 -24.20
N ILE A 127 11.13 9.36 -23.63
CA ILE A 127 12.17 8.36 -23.96
C ILE A 127 12.05 7.93 -25.44
N ASP A 128 10.85 7.62 -25.89
CA ASP A 128 10.59 7.22 -27.28
C ASP A 128 10.93 8.32 -28.29
N ARG A 129 10.78 9.61 -27.92
CA ARG A 129 11.21 10.74 -28.76
C ARG A 129 12.74 10.87 -28.78
N ALA A 130 13.40 10.78 -27.63
CA ALA A 130 14.85 10.92 -27.53
C ALA A 130 15.60 9.82 -28.30
N THR A 131 15.03 8.61 -28.37
CA THR A 131 15.61 7.48 -29.11
C THR A 131 15.35 7.52 -30.63
N LYS A 132 14.36 8.29 -31.09
CA LYS A 132 14.00 8.41 -32.52
C LYS A 132 14.64 9.61 -33.24
N ASN A 133 15.32 10.50 -32.53
CA ASN A 133 16.09 11.61 -33.11
C ASN A 133 17.58 11.46 -32.72
N PRO A 134 18.35 10.59 -33.41
CA PRO A 134 19.80 10.55 -33.29
C PRO A 134 20.48 11.77 -33.93
#